data_AF-A0A3Q9FYT6-F1
#
_entry.id   AF-A0A3Q9FYT6-F1
#
_cell.length_a   1.000
_cell.length_b   1.000
_cell.length_c   1.000
_cell.angle_alpha   90.00
_cell.angle_beta   90.00
_cell.angle_gamma   90.00
#
_symmetry.space_group_name_H-M   'P 1'
#
loop_
_entity.id
_entity.type
_entity.pdbx_description
1 polymer ?
#
loop_
_entity_poly.entity_id
_entity_poly.type
_entity_poly.pdbx_seq_one_letter_code
_entity_poly.pdbx_strand_id
1 'polypeptide(L)' 'MPGRFEMYEDRTGHYRYRLKAGNGEIIAVGEAYNSRAACEKGIESVKRNAATATVKDLGHQEK' A
#
# COMPACT_ATOMS: atom_id res chain seq x y z
N MET A 1 -12.09 3.70 12.99
CA MET A 1 -12.28 4.29 11.64
C MET A 1 -11.57 3.41 10.62
N PRO A 2 -12.13 3.18 9.43
CA PRO A 2 -11.45 2.41 8.38
C PRO A 2 -10.15 3.11 7.96
N GLY A 3 -9.12 2.32 7.63
CA GLY A 3 -7.86 2.86 7.15
C GLY A 3 -8.04 3.63 5.83
N ARG A 4 -7.20 4.66 5.60
CA ARG A 4 -7.26 5.53 4.41
C ARG A 4 -5.98 5.44 3.60
N PHE A 5 -6.14 5.30 2.29
CA PHE A 5 -5.04 5.42 1.34
C PHE A 5 -4.77 6.90 1.03
N GLU A 6 -3.54 7.34 1.23
CA GLU A 6 -3.02 8.64 0.81
C GLU A 6 -2.02 8.44 -0.31
N MET A 7 -2.21 9.16 -1.41
CA MET A 7 -1.28 9.19 -2.53
C MET A 7 -0.46 10.48 -2.48
N TYR A 8 0.84 10.38 -2.68
CA TYR A 8 1.75 11.51 -2.69
C TYR A 8 2.82 11.35 -3.77
N GLU A 9 3.35 12.47 -4.25
CA GLU A 9 4.49 12.51 -5.16
C GLU A 9 5.76 12.74 -4.34
N ASP A 10 6.78 11.91 -4.59
CA ASP A 10 8.10 12.03 -3.99
C ASP A 10 8.92 13.11 -4.72
N ARG A 11 10.00 13.58 -4.10
CA ARG A 11 10.83 14.68 -4.65
C ARG A 11 11.54 14.31 -5.95
N THR A 12 11.56 13.03 -6.28
CA THR A 12 12.08 12.45 -7.52
C THR A 12 11.04 12.39 -8.65
N GLY A 13 9.81 12.88 -8.43
CA GLY A 13 8.71 12.81 -9.40
C GLY A 13 8.02 11.45 -9.47
N HIS A 14 8.25 10.56 -8.50
CA HIS A 14 7.58 9.26 -8.43
C HIS A 14 6.35 9.32 -7.54
N TYR A 15 5.29 8.63 -7.94
CA TYR A 15 4.04 8.54 -7.19
C TYR A 15 4.07 7.34 -6.24
N ARG A 16 3.76 7.58 -4.98
CA ARG A 16 3.67 6.54 -3.94
C ARG A 16 2.33 6.62 -3.24
N TYR A 17 1.90 5.49 -2.69
CA TYR A 17 0.73 5.45 -1.80
C TYR A 17 1.14 5.00 -0.41
N ARG A 18 0.40 5.41 0.61
CA ARG A 18 0.52 4.91 1.98
C ARG A 18 -0.85 4.63 2.54
N LEU A 19 -0.98 3.55 3.29
CA LEU A 19 -2.18 3.19 4.03
C LEU A 19 -2.00 3.60 5.48
N LYS A 20 -2.82 4.54 5.95
CA LYS A 20 -2.92 4.88 7.36
C LYS A 20 -4.05 4.09 8.01
N ALA A 21 -3.76 3.47 9.14
CA ALA A 21 -4.77 2.88 10.00
C ALA A 21 -5.60 3.97 10.71
N GLY A 22 -6.71 3.55 11.35
CA GLY A 22 -7.62 4.48 12.04
C GLY A 22 -6.99 5.23 13.23
N ASN A 23 -5.84 4.77 13.70
CA ASN A 23 -5.01 5.40 14.72
C ASN A 23 -3.98 6.40 14.14
N GLY A 24 -3.93 6.58 12.81
CA GLY A 24 -3.01 7.49 12.14
C GLY A 24 -1.64 6.88 11.79
N GLU A 25 -1.37 5.65 12.21
CA GLU A 25 -0.12 4.95 11.88
C GLU A 25 -0.11 4.46 10.44
N ILE A 26 1.07 4.54 9.80
CA ILE A 26 1.27 4.02 8.45
C ILE A 26 1.53 2.52 8.57
N ILE A 27 0.59 1.70 8.10
CA ILE A 27 0.66 0.24 8.18
C ILE A 27 1.12 -0.41 6.87
N ALA A 28 1.06 0.32 5.75
CA ALA A 28 1.61 -0.14 4.48
C ALA A 28 2.04 1.06 3.61
N VAL A 29 3.09 0.86 2.83
CA VAL A 29 3.58 1.82 1.84
C VAL A 29 3.72 1.10 0.51
N GLY A 30 3.18 1.72 -0.53
CA GLY A 30 3.27 1.25 -1.89
C GLY A 30 4.61 1.53 -2.55
N GLU A 31 4.85 0.83 -3.64
CA GLU A 31 6.01 1.05 -4.49
C GLU A 31 6.00 2.43 -5.15
N ALA A 32 7.16 2.84 -5.65
CA ALA A 32 7.31 4.07 -6.42
C ALA A 32 6.84 3.82 -7.87
N TYR A 33 5.74 4.46 -8.25
CA TYR A 33 5.20 4.42 -9.61
C TYR A 33 5.66 5.63 -10.41
N ASN A 34 5.84 5.46 -11.72
CA ASN A 34 6.23 6.55 -12.59
C ASN A 34 5.06 7.46 -13.00
N SER A 35 3.81 7.01 -12.82
CA SER A 35 2.60 7.74 -13.24
C SER A 35 1.48 7.61 -12.22
N ARG A 36 0.68 8.67 -12.09
CA ARG A 36 -0.50 8.69 -11.22
C ARG A 36 -1.46 7.53 -11.49
N ALA A 37 -1.75 7.26 -12.77
CA ALA A 37 -2.65 6.18 -13.18
C ALA A 37 -2.14 4.78 -12.77
N ALA A 38 -0.82 4.56 -12.79
CA ALA A 38 -0.24 3.29 -12.37
C ALA A 38 -0.37 3.09 -10.85
N CYS A 39 -0.15 4.15 -10.07
CA CYS A 39 -0.35 4.13 -8.63
C CYS A 39 -1.83 3.96 -8.24
N GLU A 40 -2.76 4.59 -8.96
CA GLU A 40 -4.21 4.40 -8.73
C GLU A 40 -4.64 2.95 -8.98
N LYS A 41 -4.17 2.34 -10.07
CA LYS A 41 -4.35 0.89 -10.34
C LYS A 41 -3.74 0.02 -9.25
N GLY A 42 -2.58 0.41 -8.71
CA GLY A 42 -1.94 -0.25 -7.57
C GLY A 42 -2.83 -0.20 -6.33
N ILE A 43 -3.35 0.97 -5.97
CA ILE A 43 -4.27 1.15 -4.83
C ILE A 43 -5.54 0.33 -5.03
N GLU A 44 -6.15 0.36 -6.22
CA GLU A 44 -7.33 -0.46 -6.51
C GLU A 44 -7.04 -1.96 -6.38
N SER A 45 -5.90 -2.41 -6.90
CA SER A 45 -5.47 -3.80 -6.78
C SER A 45 -5.28 -4.17 -5.31
N VAL A 46 -4.63 -3.33 -4.50
CA VAL A 46 -4.48 -3.57 -3.07
C VAL A 46 -5.84 -3.58 -2.38
N LYS A 47 -6.75 -2.64 -2.66
CA LYS A 47 -8.09 -2.64 -2.05
C LYS A 47 -8.88 -3.92 -2.36
N ARG A 48 -8.83 -4.40 -3.61
CA ARG A 48 -9.55 -5.60 -4.05
C ARG A 48 -8.93 -6.87 -3.47
N ASN A 49 -7.61 -6.98 -3.50
CA ASN A 49 -6.91 -8.19 -3.08
C ASN A 49 -6.72 -8.24 -1.56
N ALA A 50 -6.46 -7.12 -0.87
CA ALA A 50 -6.21 -7.12 0.57
C ALA A 50 -7.43 -7.57 1.39
N ALA A 51 -8.65 -7.38 0.89
CA ALA A 51 -9.86 -7.85 1.56
C ALA A 51 -10.01 -9.38 1.56
N THR A 52 -9.43 -10.06 0.57
CA THR A 52 -9.55 -11.51 0.38
C THR A 52 -8.20 -12.24 0.48
N ALA A 53 -7.10 -11.51 0.63
CA ALA A 53 -5.76 -12.07 0.70
C ALA A 53 -5.60 -12.87 1.99
N THR A 54 -5.17 -14.12 1.83
CA THR A 54 -4.76 -14.96 2.96
C THR A 54 -3.48 -14.40 3.55
N VAL A 55 -3.48 -14.15 4.86
CA VAL A 55 -2.26 -13.80 5.59
C VAL A 55 -1.36 -15.02 5.60
N LYS A 56 -0.24 -14.94 4.89
CA LYS A 56 0.81 -15.95 4.92
C LYS A 56 1.97 -15.41 5.73
N ASP A 57 2.10 -15.91 6.95
CA ASP A 57 3.32 -15.69 7.73
C ASP A 57 4.48 -16.44 7.06
N LEU A 58 5.54 -15.70 6.70
CA LEU A 58 6.78 -16.27 6.17
C LEU A 58 7.89 -16.25 7.23
N GLY A 59 7.52 -16.02 8.50
CA GLY A 59 8.42 -15.74 9.62
C GLY A 59 9.07 -16.96 10.26
N HIS A 60 8.83 -18.17 9.76
CA HIS A 60 9.45 -19.40 10.29
C HIS A 60 10.06 -20.25 9.19
N GLN A 61 11.20 -19.80 8.66
CA GLN A 61 12.11 -20.66 7.90
C GLN A 61 13.27 -21.01 8.84
N GLU A 62 13.07 -22.02 9.69
CA GLU A 62 14.20 -22.70 10.33
C GLU A 62 14.97 -23.44 9.23
N LYS A 63 16.17 -22.97 8.91
CA LYS A 63 17.22 -23.84 8.37
C LYS A 63 18.61 -23.33 8.69
#